data_AF-A0A8J7ELZ8-F1
#
_entry.id   AF-A0A8J7ELZ8-F1
#
_cell.length_a   1.000
_cell.length_b   1.000
_cell.length_c   1.000
_cell.angle_alpha   90.00
_cell.angle_beta   90.00
_cell.angle_gamma   90.00
#
_symmetry.space_group_name_H-M   'P 1'
#
loop_
_entity.id
_entity.type
_entity.pdbx_description
1 polymer ?
#
loop_
_entity_poly.entity_id
_entity_poly.type
_entity_poly.pdbx_seq_one_letter_code
_entity_poly.pdbx_strand_id
1 'polypeptide(L)'
;MSSNKQYGCPVEVTLEVIGGKWKCVVLWWLRRDAKRFSELMQLIPGMTQKVLTERLRELEADGLVYRQAHRETPPRVEYSLTPRGQTLRPLTELMCSWGQAQLPSFQSGLFRFDRLSILVVANPSPTSKRLYQELAEYRGATLTILPVEATREKLDHLPVDIVIVEFDPLKQDWNQLTRAVQRLKSNAGKPVSTIALISTVEDRAKAFSQGFHVLLNQPFEASELTAAIASLTGYLR
;
A
#
# COMPACT_ATOMS: atom_id res chain seq x y z
N MET A 1 -30.79 13.10 5.74
CA MET A 1 -31.71 11.96 5.98
C MET A 1 -33.13 12.45 5.73
N SER A 2 -33.67 12.14 4.56
CA SER A 2 -35.03 12.52 4.18
C SER A 2 -36.04 11.55 4.82
N SER A 3 -37.13 12.12 5.31
CA SER A 3 -38.42 11.54 5.74
C SER A 3 -38.66 10.03 5.58
N ASN A 4 -38.91 9.38 6.73
CA ASN A 4 -39.72 8.17 6.96
C ASN A 4 -39.44 6.92 6.09
N LYS A 5 -38.17 6.55 5.95
CA LYS A 5 -37.80 5.26 5.35
C LYS A 5 -37.88 4.15 6.41
N GLN A 6 -38.75 3.17 6.20
CA GLN A 6 -38.88 2.01 7.08
C GLN A 6 -37.85 0.95 6.66
N TYR A 7 -36.99 0.54 7.59
CA TYR A 7 -36.00 -0.51 7.37
C TYR A 7 -36.51 -1.83 7.95
N GLY A 8 -36.39 -2.91 7.20
CA GLY A 8 -36.73 -4.27 7.66
C GLY A 8 -35.69 -4.85 8.61
N CYS A 9 -34.43 -4.41 8.51
CA CYS A 9 -33.36 -4.80 9.44
C CYS A 9 -32.18 -3.80 9.43
N PRO A 10 -31.31 -3.81 10.46
CA PRO A 10 -30.13 -2.94 10.52
C PRO A 10 -29.13 -3.11 9.35
N VAL A 11 -29.17 -4.26 8.67
CA VAL A 11 -28.34 -4.50 7.47
C VAL A 11 -28.74 -3.55 6.34
N GLU A 12 -30.03 -3.23 6.19
CA GLU A 12 -30.52 -2.29 5.17
C GLU A 12 -29.99 -0.88 5.39
N VAL A 13 -29.89 -0.44 6.65
CA VAL A 13 -29.28 0.85 7.01
C VAL A 13 -27.81 0.88 6.58
N THR A 14 -27.10 -0.22 6.79
CA THR A 14 -25.70 -0.34 6.36
C THR A 14 -25.61 -0.29 4.83
N LEU A 15 -26.43 -1.07 4.13
CA LEU A 15 -26.44 -1.12 2.66
C LEU A 15 -26.86 0.20 2.01
N GLU A 16 -27.68 1.01 2.65
CA GLU A 16 -27.98 2.35 2.15
C GLU A 16 -26.74 3.26 2.14
N VAL A 17 -25.90 3.13 3.17
CA VAL A 17 -24.71 3.96 3.32
C VAL A 17 -23.57 3.46 2.43
N ILE A 18 -23.24 2.17 2.49
CA ILE A 18 -22.04 1.60 1.84
C ILE A 18 -22.34 0.66 0.67
N GLY A 19 -23.62 0.44 0.35
CA GLY A 19 -24.01 -0.45 -0.73
C GLY A 19 -23.56 0.04 -2.11
N GLY A 20 -23.64 -0.88 -3.07
CA GLY A 20 -23.11 -0.70 -4.41
C GLY A 20 -21.67 -1.19 -4.56
N LYS A 21 -21.21 -1.32 -5.80
CA LYS A 21 -19.94 -1.98 -6.13
C LYS A 21 -18.70 -1.30 -5.55
N TRP A 22 -18.71 0.04 -5.46
CA TRP A 22 -17.48 0.81 -5.34
C TRP A 22 -17.27 1.51 -4.00
N LYS A 23 -18.34 1.80 -3.22
CA LYS A 23 -18.21 2.53 -1.94
C LYS A 23 -17.31 1.77 -0.95
N CYS A 24 -17.57 0.48 -0.74
CA CYS A 24 -16.71 -0.35 0.12
C CYS A 24 -15.26 -0.43 -0.35
N VAL A 25 -15.02 -0.43 -1.67
CA VAL A 25 -13.65 -0.47 -2.24
C VAL A 25 -12.91 0.84 -1.98
N VAL A 26 -13.59 2.00 -2.11
CA VAL A 26 -13.01 3.30 -1.75
C VAL A 26 -12.72 3.37 -0.26
N LEU A 27 -13.67 2.97 0.59
CA LEU A 27 -13.49 2.94 2.04
C LEU A 27 -12.34 2.02 2.47
N TRP A 28 -12.21 0.86 1.83
CA TRP A 28 -11.09 -0.05 2.03
C TRP A 28 -9.76 0.67 1.78
N TRP A 29 -9.60 1.35 0.64
CA TRP A 29 -8.34 2.02 0.33
C TRP A 29 -8.06 3.23 1.22
N LEU A 30 -9.09 3.96 1.69
CA LEU A 30 -8.94 5.08 2.61
C LEU A 30 -8.74 4.66 4.08
N ARG A 31 -8.83 3.36 4.39
CA ARG A 31 -8.85 2.88 5.78
C ARG A 31 -7.60 3.24 6.57
N ARG A 32 -6.44 3.43 5.95
CA ARG A 32 -5.18 3.67 6.68
C ARG A 32 -4.74 5.12 6.66
N ASP A 33 -4.78 5.73 5.50
CA ASP A 33 -4.17 7.02 5.23
C ASP A 33 -4.98 7.80 4.19
N ALA A 34 -4.74 9.11 4.17
CA ALA A 34 -5.34 9.99 3.19
C ALA A 34 -4.75 9.71 1.80
N LYS A 35 -5.59 9.72 0.76
CA LYS A 35 -5.15 9.49 -0.63
C LYS A 35 -5.64 10.57 -1.57
N ARG A 36 -4.85 10.86 -2.60
CA ARG A 36 -5.25 11.73 -3.72
C ARG A 36 -6.15 10.98 -4.68
N PHE A 37 -6.86 11.74 -5.51
CA PHE A 37 -7.76 11.19 -6.52
C PHE A 37 -7.03 10.25 -7.51
N SER A 38 -5.84 10.63 -7.96
CA SER A 38 -5.04 9.83 -8.90
C SER A 38 -4.56 8.51 -8.28
N GLU A 39 -4.22 8.51 -7.00
CA GLU A 39 -3.83 7.30 -6.27
C GLU A 39 -5.02 6.34 -6.16
N LEU A 40 -6.21 6.84 -5.82
CA LEU A 40 -7.43 6.03 -5.81
C LEU A 40 -7.78 5.46 -7.20
N MET A 41 -7.60 6.23 -8.26
CA MET A 41 -7.79 5.74 -9.65
C MET A 41 -6.82 4.60 -10.00
N GLN A 42 -5.57 4.68 -9.54
CA GLN A 42 -4.57 3.63 -9.77
C GLN A 42 -4.86 2.37 -8.95
N LEU A 43 -5.34 2.53 -7.71
CA LEU A 43 -5.64 1.43 -6.80
C LEU A 43 -6.95 0.69 -7.12
N ILE A 44 -7.86 1.31 -7.88
CA ILE A 44 -9.17 0.72 -8.20
C ILE A 44 -9.36 0.60 -9.72
N PRO A 45 -8.71 -0.40 -10.33
CA PRO A 45 -8.79 -0.63 -11.77
C PRO A 45 -10.23 -0.96 -12.20
N GLY A 46 -10.60 -0.43 -13.37
CA GLY A 46 -11.96 -0.55 -13.90
C GLY A 46 -12.97 0.46 -13.33
N MET A 47 -12.58 1.30 -12.37
CA MET A 47 -13.39 2.46 -11.97
C MET A 47 -13.10 3.65 -12.90
N THR A 48 -14.16 4.27 -13.43
CA THR A 48 -14.03 5.49 -14.22
C THR A 48 -13.91 6.73 -13.33
N GLN A 49 -13.27 7.78 -13.84
CA GLN A 49 -13.14 9.07 -13.13
C GLN A 49 -14.50 9.63 -12.69
N LYS A 50 -15.52 9.51 -13.56
CA LYS A 50 -16.89 9.94 -13.26
C LYS A 50 -17.44 9.18 -12.06
N VAL A 51 -17.34 7.85 -12.07
CA VAL A 51 -17.84 7.00 -10.99
C VAL A 51 -17.10 7.27 -9.67
N LEU A 52 -15.77 7.41 -9.69
CA LEU A 52 -15.00 7.74 -8.49
C LEU A 52 -15.43 9.08 -7.89
N THR A 53 -15.62 10.09 -8.74
CA THR A 53 -16.10 11.42 -8.32
C THR A 53 -17.48 11.32 -7.66
N GLU A 54 -18.41 10.58 -8.26
CA GLU A 54 -19.74 10.34 -7.68
C GLU A 54 -19.65 9.64 -6.33
N ARG A 55 -18.87 8.55 -6.23
CA ARG A 55 -18.74 7.81 -4.96
C ARG A 55 -18.09 8.63 -3.86
N LEU A 56 -17.07 9.42 -4.17
CA LEU A 56 -16.43 10.29 -3.18
C LEU A 56 -17.39 11.37 -2.68
N ARG A 57 -18.21 11.97 -3.56
CA ARG A 57 -19.24 12.94 -3.18
C ARG A 57 -20.33 12.31 -2.31
N GLU A 58 -20.79 11.10 -2.65
CA GLU A 58 -21.75 10.36 -1.84
C GLU A 58 -21.19 10.05 -0.45
N LEU A 59 -19.96 9.52 -0.37
CA LEU A 59 -19.31 9.19 0.90
C LEU A 59 -19.00 10.43 1.75
N GLU A 60 -18.72 11.58 1.11
CA GLU A 60 -18.57 12.88 1.80
C GLU A 60 -19.92 13.36 2.34
N ALA A 61 -21.00 13.28 1.55
CA ALA A 61 -22.36 13.64 1.98
C ALA A 61 -22.88 12.72 3.10
N ASP A 62 -22.51 11.43 3.08
CA ASP A 62 -22.81 10.46 4.12
C ASP A 62 -21.94 10.66 5.39
N GLY A 63 -20.97 11.58 5.34
CA GLY A 63 -20.07 11.90 6.46
C GLY A 63 -19.06 10.80 6.76
N LEU A 64 -18.72 9.96 5.79
CA LEU A 64 -17.74 8.88 5.91
C LEU A 64 -16.35 9.29 5.42
N VAL A 65 -16.28 10.17 4.43
CA VAL A 65 -15.04 10.66 3.83
C VAL A 65 -14.92 12.16 4.04
N TYR A 66 -13.73 12.60 4.44
CA TYR A 66 -13.34 14.00 4.52
C TYR A 66 -12.47 14.37 3.31
N ARG A 67 -12.79 15.50 2.67
CA ARG A 67 -12.02 16.05 1.56
C ARG A 67 -11.23 17.27 2.03
N GLN A 68 -9.91 17.18 1.96
CA GLN A 68 -9.00 18.26 2.33
C GLN A 68 -8.31 18.86 1.10
N ALA A 69 -8.41 20.18 0.93
CA ALA A 69 -7.67 20.91 -0.09
C ALA A 69 -6.45 21.60 0.54
N HIS A 70 -5.26 21.30 0.05
CA HIS A 70 -4.01 21.90 0.50
C HIS A 70 -3.60 23.00 -0.47
N ARG A 71 -3.40 24.20 0.06
CA ARG A 71 -3.01 25.40 -0.71
C ARG A 71 -1.49 25.52 -0.91
N GLU A 72 -0.76 24.42 -0.79
CA GLU A 72 0.68 24.38 -1.10
C GLU A 72 0.92 24.46 -2.62
N THR A 73 2.16 24.66 -3.04
CA THR A 73 2.54 24.61 -4.46
C THR A 73 3.32 23.32 -4.72
N PRO A 74 2.82 22.39 -5.57
CA PRO A 74 1.56 22.44 -6.32
C PRO A 74 0.34 22.12 -5.45
N PRO A 75 -0.85 22.69 -5.77
CA PRO A 75 -2.07 22.43 -5.00
C PRO A 75 -2.46 20.95 -5.09
N ARG A 76 -2.88 20.38 -3.96
CA ARG A 76 -3.34 18.98 -3.89
C ARG A 76 -4.64 18.84 -3.11
N VAL A 77 -5.37 17.77 -3.42
CA VAL A 77 -6.59 17.37 -2.73
C VAL A 77 -6.41 15.95 -2.24
N GLU A 78 -6.70 15.74 -0.97
CA GLU A 78 -6.63 14.44 -0.31
C GLU A 78 -7.99 14.07 0.28
N TYR A 79 -8.26 12.77 0.32
CA TYR A 79 -9.46 12.18 0.87
C TYR A 79 -9.05 11.26 2.02
N SER A 80 -9.73 11.34 3.16
CA SER A 80 -9.47 10.47 4.32
C SER A 80 -10.78 10.01 4.96
N LEU A 81 -10.77 8.95 5.74
CA LEU A 81 -11.96 8.59 6.53
C LEU A 81 -12.19 9.62 7.66
N THR A 82 -13.45 10.00 7.87
CA THR A 82 -13.89 10.71 9.09
C THR A 82 -13.88 9.74 10.28
N PRO A 83 -14.04 10.22 11.54
CA PRO A 83 -14.23 9.32 12.68
C PRO A 83 -15.38 8.32 12.49
N ARG A 84 -16.48 8.75 11.84
CA ARG A 84 -17.59 7.85 11.46
C ARG A 84 -17.19 6.87 10.36
N GLY A 85 -16.43 7.30 9.35
CA GLY A 85 -15.90 6.41 8.32
C GLY A 85 -14.99 5.32 8.91
N GLN A 86 -14.20 5.65 9.93
CA GLN A 86 -13.30 4.70 10.58
C GLN A 86 -14.06 3.57 11.31
N THR A 87 -15.31 3.77 11.73
CA THR A 87 -16.11 2.69 12.35
C THR A 87 -16.45 1.57 11.37
N LEU A 88 -16.32 1.80 10.06
CA LEU A 88 -16.54 0.80 9.01
C LEU A 88 -15.30 -0.04 8.70
N ARG A 89 -14.13 0.28 9.26
CA ARG A 89 -12.89 -0.49 9.02
C ARG A 89 -13.06 -1.99 9.28
N PRO A 90 -13.60 -2.44 10.43
CA PRO A 90 -13.74 -3.87 10.71
C PRO A 90 -14.63 -4.58 9.68
N LEU A 91 -15.65 -3.90 9.18
CA LEU A 91 -16.53 -4.44 8.15
C LEU A 91 -15.78 -4.62 6.82
N THR A 92 -15.00 -3.63 6.40
CA THR A 92 -14.21 -3.74 5.17
C THR A 92 -13.12 -4.82 5.27
N GLU A 93 -12.56 -5.05 6.46
CA GLU A 93 -11.62 -6.14 6.74
C GLU A 93 -12.29 -7.51 6.64
N LEU A 94 -13.47 -7.68 7.26
CA LEU A 94 -14.25 -8.91 7.16
C LEU A 94 -14.63 -9.22 5.71
N MET A 95 -15.02 -8.21 4.93
CA MET A 95 -15.29 -8.38 3.49
C MET A 95 -14.05 -8.83 2.73
N CYS A 96 -12.87 -8.27 3.05
CA CYS A 96 -11.61 -8.66 2.42
C CYS A 96 -11.25 -10.11 2.74
N SER A 97 -11.28 -10.50 4.02
CA SER A 97 -10.98 -11.87 4.45
C SER A 97 -11.95 -12.88 3.84
N TRP A 98 -13.25 -12.57 3.80
CA TRP A 98 -14.23 -13.44 3.15
C TRP A 98 -13.96 -13.59 1.65
N GLY A 99 -13.65 -12.48 0.96
CA GLY A 99 -13.32 -12.49 -0.47
C GLY A 99 -12.09 -13.34 -0.80
N GLN A 100 -11.04 -13.25 0.02
CA GLN A 100 -9.85 -14.10 -0.11
C GLN A 100 -10.17 -15.59 0.07
N ALA A 101 -11.05 -15.94 1.02
CA ALA A 101 -11.48 -17.32 1.22
C ALA A 101 -12.29 -17.87 0.04
N GLN A 102 -13.08 -17.04 -0.66
CA GLN A 102 -13.87 -17.47 -1.81
C GLN A 102 -13.04 -17.64 -3.08
N LEU A 103 -11.97 -16.88 -3.22
CA LEU A 103 -11.08 -16.97 -4.36
C LEU A 103 -9.62 -17.03 -3.86
N PRO A 104 -9.16 -18.18 -3.33
CA PRO A 104 -7.79 -18.32 -2.84
C PRO A 104 -6.73 -18.15 -3.93
N SER A 105 -7.12 -18.38 -5.19
CA SER A 105 -6.31 -18.11 -6.38
C SER A 105 -6.34 -16.65 -6.82
N PHE A 106 -7.10 -15.77 -6.14
CA PHE A 106 -7.04 -14.32 -6.30
C PHE A 106 -5.69 -13.84 -5.80
N GLN A 107 -4.70 -13.99 -6.66
CA GLN A 107 -3.62 -13.04 -6.75
C GLN A 107 -4.29 -11.71 -7.06
N SER A 108 -3.79 -10.61 -6.52
CA SER A 108 -4.19 -9.26 -6.97
C SER A 108 -3.84 -9.16 -8.46
N GLY A 109 -4.72 -9.67 -9.33
CA GLY A 109 -4.40 -10.17 -10.68
C GLY A 109 -4.07 -9.10 -11.70
N LEU A 110 -3.86 -7.87 -11.25
CA LEU A 110 -3.34 -6.78 -12.05
C LEU A 110 -1.83 -6.78 -12.18
N PHE A 111 -1.12 -7.53 -11.33
CA PHE A 111 0.32 -7.38 -11.22
C PHE A 111 0.99 -8.69 -11.61
N ARG A 112 1.51 -8.74 -12.83
CA ARG A 112 2.46 -9.79 -13.22
C ARG A 112 3.83 -9.38 -12.70
N PHE A 113 4.29 -10.10 -11.67
CA PHE A 113 5.64 -9.95 -11.12
C PHE A 113 6.68 -10.85 -11.82
N ASP A 114 6.32 -11.41 -12.97
CA ASP A 114 7.19 -12.27 -13.77
C ASP A 114 8.51 -11.55 -14.09
N ARG A 115 9.63 -12.18 -13.74
CA ARG A 115 11.00 -11.69 -13.94
C ARG A 115 11.41 -10.50 -13.06
N LEU A 116 10.63 -10.13 -12.04
CA LEU A 116 11.11 -9.17 -11.05
C LEU A 116 12.10 -9.84 -10.11
N SER A 117 13.24 -9.21 -9.92
CA SER A 117 14.16 -9.56 -8.85
C SER A 117 14.00 -8.60 -7.68
N ILE A 118 13.46 -9.13 -6.58
CA ILE A 118 13.19 -8.38 -5.36
C ILE A 118 14.26 -8.77 -4.34
N LEU A 119 15.04 -7.78 -3.90
CA LEU A 119 15.93 -7.91 -2.76
C LEU A 119 15.23 -7.38 -1.52
N VAL A 120 15.13 -8.21 -0.48
CA VAL A 120 14.69 -7.80 0.85
C VAL A 120 15.89 -7.69 1.76
N VAL A 121 16.09 -6.50 2.32
CA VAL A 121 17.11 -6.23 3.35
C VAL A 121 16.39 -6.10 4.68
N ALA A 122 16.44 -7.16 5.48
CA ALA A 122 15.76 -7.24 6.77
C ALA A 122 16.48 -8.23 7.70
N ASN A 123 16.51 -7.90 8.99
CA ASN A 123 16.95 -8.83 10.03
C ASN A 123 15.75 -9.69 10.47
N PRO A 124 15.96 -10.94 10.93
CA PRO A 124 14.85 -11.81 11.36
C PRO A 124 13.96 -11.15 12.42
N SER A 125 12.70 -10.90 12.06
CA SER A 125 11.69 -10.29 12.93
C SER A 125 10.30 -10.86 12.60
N PRO A 126 9.27 -10.65 13.43
CA PRO A 126 7.89 -10.99 13.07
C PRO A 126 7.44 -10.29 11.78
N THR A 127 7.82 -9.03 11.57
CA THR A 127 7.52 -8.29 10.34
C THR A 127 8.24 -8.90 9.14
N SER A 128 9.53 -9.23 9.27
CA SER A 128 10.31 -9.86 8.20
C SER A 128 9.70 -11.20 7.80
N LYS A 129 9.24 -12.01 8.77
CA LYS A 129 8.57 -13.28 8.51
C LYS A 129 7.27 -13.08 7.72
N ARG A 130 6.45 -12.11 8.11
CA ARG A 130 5.23 -11.77 7.36
C ARG A 130 5.56 -11.31 5.96
N LEU A 131 6.53 -10.40 5.80
CA LEU A 131 7.00 -9.93 4.50
C LEU A 131 7.44 -11.09 3.58
N TYR A 132 8.17 -12.07 4.11
CA TYR A 132 8.60 -13.23 3.33
C TYR A 132 7.42 -14.12 2.91
N GLN A 133 6.45 -14.32 3.80
CA GLN A 133 5.24 -15.09 3.47
C GLN A 133 4.46 -14.42 2.34
N GLU A 134 4.24 -13.11 2.44
CA GLU A 134 3.53 -12.32 1.41
C GLU A 134 4.26 -12.34 0.06
N LEU A 135 5.58 -12.13 0.06
CA LEU A 135 6.38 -12.13 -1.17
C LEU A 135 6.52 -13.54 -1.78
N ALA A 136 6.45 -14.60 -0.98
CA ALA A 136 6.48 -15.97 -1.48
C ALA A 136 5.23 -16.31 -2.32
N GLU A 137 4.13 -15.58 -2.13
CA GLU A 137 2.92 -15.75 -2.96
C GLU A 137 3.08 -15.13 -4.36
N TYR A 138 4.10 -14.29 -4.57
CA TYR A 138 4.35 -13.61 -5.86
C TYR A 138 5.07 -14.55 -6.83
N ARG A 139 4.29 -15.41 -7.48
CA ARG A 139 4.82 -16.35 -8.48
C ARG A 139 5.53 -15.59 -9.61
N GLY A 140 6.70 -16.09 -10.01
CA GLY A 140 7.50 -15.54 -11.12
C GLY A 140 8.50 -14.45 -10.72
N ALA A 141 8.46 -13.97 -9.47
CA ALA A 141 9.50 -13.10 -8.91
C ALA A 141 10.65 -13.92 -8.31
N THR A 142 11.87 -13.43 -8.48
CA THR A 142 13.06 -13.94 -7.79
C THR A 142 13.21 -13.18 -6.47
N LEU A 143 13.07 -13.86 -5.34
CA LEU A 143 13.22 -13.27 -4.02
C LEU A 143 14.60 -13.57 -3.45
N THR A 144 15.37 -12.53 -3.14
CA THR A 144 16.63 -12.63 -2.38
C THR A 144 16.45 -11.93 -1.04
N ILE A 145 16.82 -12.59 0.05
CA ILE A 145 16.71 -12.05 1.41
C ILE A 145 18.11 -11.97 2.00
N LEU A 146 18.49 -10.80 2.52
CA LEU A 146 19.77 -10.59 3.19
C LEU A 146 19.61 -9.77 4.47
N PRO A 147 20.33 -10.11 5.54
CA PRO A 147 20.49 -9.20 6.66
C PRO A 147 21.32 -7.98 6.24
N VAL A 148 21.19 -6.88 6.98
CA VAL A 148 21.86 -5.60 6.65
C VAL A 148 23.36 -5.76 6.52
N GLU A 149 23.98 -6.58 7.34
CA GLU A 149 25.44 -6.75 7.39
C GLU A 149 25.96 -7.55 6.18
N ALA A 150 25.15 -8.47 5.64
CA ALA A 150 25.51 -9.30 4.49
C ALA A 150 25.32 -8.59 3.14
N THR A 151 24.86 -7.34 3.16
CA THR A 151 24.72 -6.53 1.95
C THR A 151 26.08 -6.29 1.28
N ARG A 152 27.14 -6.10 2.06
CA ARG A 152 28.43 -5.64 1.52
C ARG A 152 29.10 -6.57 0.48
N GLU A 153 28.92 -7.89 0.61
CA GLU A 153 29.66 -8.88 -0.20
C GLU A 153 28.83 -9.49 -1.35
N LYS A 154 27.50 -9.47 -1.24
CA LYS A 154 26.62 -10.23 -2.14
C LYS A 154 25.98 -9.42 -3.26
N LEU A 155 26.22 -8.11 -3.31
CA LEU A 155 25.39 -7.18 -4.09
C LEU A 155 25.95 -6.79 -5.45
N ASP A 156 27.24 -6.99 -5.70
CA ASP A 156 27.91 -6.43 -6.89
C ASP A 156 27.45 -7.03 -8.22
N HIS A 157 26.69 -8.14 -8.20
CA HIS A 157 26.26 -8.85 -9.41
C HIS A 157 24.80 -9.32 -9.40
N LEU A 158 24.02 -8.95 -8.38
CA LEU A 158 22.61 -9.34 -8.34
C LEU A 158 21.81 -8.44 -9.29
N PRO A 159 21.10 -8.99 -10.29
CA PRO A 159 20.11 -8.21 -10.99
C PRO A 159 19.01 -7.89 -9.98
N VAL A 160 18.85 -6.62 -9.60
CA VAL A 160 17.82 -6.20 -8.63
C VAL A 160 16.95 -5.13 -9.28
N ASP A 161 15.64 -5.35 -9.31
CA ASP A 161 14.66 -4.37 -9.79
C ASP A 161 14.10 -3.54 -8.63
N ILE A 162 13.88 -4.20 -7.49
CA ILE A 162 13.31 -3.58 -6.29
C ILE A 162 14.12 -3.99 -5.06
N VAL A 163 14.43 -3.01 -4.21
CA VAL A 163 14.93 -3.26 -2.85
C VAL A 163 13.85 -2.87 -1.85
N ILE A 164 13.47 -3.82 -0.99
CA ILE A 164 12.58 -3.59 0.15
C ILE A 164 13.44 -3.60 1.41
N VAL A 165 13.36 -2.54 2.20
CA VAL A 165 14.11 -2.40 3.45
C VAL A 165 13.14 -2.37 4.61
N GLU A 166 13.32 -3.29 5.55
CA GLU A 166 12.64 -3.21 6.84
C GLU A 166 13.38 -2.24 7.76
N PHE A 167 12.73 -1.15 8.18
CA PHE A 167 13.29 -0.20 9.14
C PHE A 167 12.95 -0.61 10.57
N ASP A 168 13.96 -1.03 11.33
CA ASP A 168 13.90 -1.18 12.78
C ASP A 168 14.95 -0.26 13.43
N PRO A 169 14.57 0.98 13.83
CA PRO A 169 15.51 1.96 14.37
C PRO A 169 16.13 1.55 15.71
N LEU A 170 15.54 0.57 16.41
CA LEU A 170 16.10 0.04 17.65
C LEU A 170 17.23 -0.96 17.42
N LYS A 171 17.36 -1.48 16.19
CA LYS A 171 18.30 -2.57 15.88
C LYS A 171 19.31 -2.25 14.80
N GLN A 172 19.21 -1.10 14.11
CA GLN A 172 20.00 -0.82 12.91
C GLN A 172 20.52 0.63 12.86
N ASP A 173 21.74 0.80 12.34
CA ASP A 173 22.31 2.12 12.02
C ASP A 173 21.78 2.62 10.67
N TRP A 174 21.03 3.72 10.72
CA TRP A 174 20.47 4.45 9.58
C TRP A 174 21.49 4.76 8.48
N ASN A 175 22.69 5.18 8.87
CA ASN A 175 23.71 5.59 7.91
C ASN A 175 24.28 4.38 7.17
N GLN A 176 24.43 3.26 7.88
CA GLN A 176 24.92 2.01 7.30
C GLN A 176 23.95 1.47 6.26
N LEU A 177 22.65 1.40 6.60
CA LEU A 177 21.60 0.91 5.72
C LEU A 177 21.47 1.77 4.46
N THR A 178 21.44 3.08 4.64
CA THR A 178 21.37 4.05 3.54
C THR A 178 22.55 3.90 2.58
N ARG A 179 23.77 3.82 3.11
CA ARG A 179 24.98 3.65 2.28
C ARG A 179 24.97 2.33 1.52
N ALA A 180 24.49 1.25 2.14
CA ALA A 180 24.36 -0.05 1.47
C ALA A 180 23.39 0.04 0.29
N VAL A 181 22.22 0.64 0.49
CA VAL A 181 21.20 0.83 -0.56
C VAL A 181 21.70 1.77 -1.68
N GLN A 182 22.42 2.84 -1.35
CA GLN A 182 22.97 3.75 -2.35
C GLN A 182 24.06 3.08 -3.21
N ARG A 183 24.99 2.34 -2.57
CA ARG A 183 26.01 1.57 -3.31
C ARG A 183 25.39 0.55 -4.26
N LEU A 184 24.35 -0.14 -3.79
CA LEU A 184 23.54 -1.03 -4.61
C LEU A 184 23.02 -0.36 -5.88
N LYS A 185 22.37 0.80 -5.71
CA LYS A 185 21.83 1.59 -6.82
C LYS A 185 22.92 1.98 -7.82
N SER A 186 24.11 2.35 -7.33
CA SER A 186 25.24 2.71 -8.18
C SER A 186 25.81 1.52 -8.96
N ASN A 187 25.82 0.32 -8.38
CA ASN A 187 26.44 -0.87 -8.98
C ASN A 187 25.48 -1.66 -9.88
N ALA A 188 24.16 -1.51 -9.72
CA ALA A 188 23.16 -2.30 -10.43
C ALA A 188 23.13 -2.07 -11.95
N GLY A 189 23.78 -1.02 -12.47
CA GLY A 189 23.83 -0.71 -13.91
C GLY A 189 22.47 -0.36 -14.55
N LYS A 190 21.39 -0.33 -13.76
CA LYS A 190 20.01 0.00 -14.16
C LYS A 190 19.30 0.73 -13.01
N PRO A 191 18.17 1.44 -13.26
CA PRO A 191 17.38 2.04 -12.20
C PRO A 191 16.85 0.97 -11.23
N VAL A 192 17.02 1.20 -9.93
CA VAL A 192 16.54 0.32 -8.86
C VAL A 192 15.51 1.06 -8.01
N SER A 193 14.29 0.54 -8.00
CA SER A 193 13.19 1.05 -7.19
C SER A 193 13.36 0.61 -5.73
N THR A 194 12.93 1.44 -4.78
CA THR A 194 13.13 1.16 -3.35
C THR A 194 11.91 1.42 -2.50
N ILE A 195 11.59 0.45 -1.65
CA ILE A 195 10.48 0.48 -0.71
C ILE A 195 11.05 0.45 0.71
N ALA A 196 10.58 1.37 1.56
CA ALA A 196 10.89 1.39 2.99
C ALA A 196 9.67 0.89 3.78
N LEU A 197 9.83 -0.09 4.65
CA LEU A 197 8.82 -0.46 5.65
C LEU A 197 9.11 0.32 6.93
N ILE A 198 8.33 1.36 7.20
CA ILE A 198 8.55 2.32 8.30
C ILE A 198 7.62 2.06 9.48
N SER A 199 8.13 2.20 10.70
CA SER A 199 7.36 1.97 11.93
C SER A 199 6.93 3.26 12.62
N THR A 200 7.63 4.38 12.37
CA THR A 200 7.34 5.68 13.00
C THR A 200 7.25 6.83 11.98
N VAL A 201 6.64 7.94 12.41
CA VAL A 201 6.53 9.17 11.60
C VAL A 201 7.91 9.80 11.34
N GLU A 202 8.83 9.69 12.29
CA GLU A 202 10.20 10.20 12.19
C GLU A 202 11.02 9.45 11.13
N ASP A 203 10.79 8.13 11.01
CA ASP A 203 11.42 7.30 9.98
C ASP A 203 10.97 7.70 8.58
N ARG A 204 9.73 8.21 8.44
CA ARG A 204 9.16 8.62 7.15
C ARG A 204 9.95 9.77 6.52
N ALA A 205 10.20 10.82 7.30
CA ALA A 205 10.93 11.99 6.83
C ALA A 205 12.38 11.62 6.45
N LYS A 206 13.02 10.78 7.27
CA LYS A 206 14.37 10.27 7.02
C LYS A 206 14.42 9.40 5.76
N ALA A 207 13.58 8.39 5.64
CA ALA A 207 13.54 7.51 4.47
C ALA A 207 13.29 8.29 3.17
N PHE A 208 12.40 9.28 3.20
CA PHE A 208 12.18 10.16 2.05
C PHE A 208 13.45 10.95 1.67
N SER A 209 14.12 11.57 2.66
CA SER A 209 15.38 12.31 2.43
C SER A 209 16.51 11.44 1.86
N GLN A 210 16.46 10.12 2.10
CA GLN A 210 17.43 9.15 1.61
C GLN A 210 17.09 8.56 0.23
N GLY A 211 16.04 9.06 -0.42
CA GLY A 211 15.69 8.67 -1.79
C GLY A 211 14.99 7.30 -1.88
N PHE A 212 14.21 6.94 -0.87
CA PHE A 212 13.25 5.84 -1.00
C PHE A 212 12.04 6.26 -1.84
N HIS A 213 11.63 5.41 -2.76
CA HIS A 213 10.58 5.73 -3.73
C HIS A 213 9.17 5.54 -3.14
N VAL A 214 8.96 4.47 -2.37
CA VAL A 214 7.70 4.19 -1.69
C VAL A 214 7.95 3.90 -0.21
N LEU A 215 7.06 4.40 0.65
CA LEU A 215 7.11 4.20 2.10
C LEU A 215 5.83 3.48 2.54
N LEU A 216 5.97 2.30 3.12
CA LEU A 216 4.87 1.48 3.66
C LEU A 216 4.92 1.49 5.19
N ASN A 217 3.81 1.84 5.82
CA ASN A 217 3.72 1.84 7.28
C ASN A 217 3.57 0.41 7.80
N GLN A 218 4.26 0.08 8.89
CA GLN A 218 4.04 -1.15 9.63
C GLN A 218 2.93 -0.98 10.68
N PRO A 219 2.06 -1.99 10.87
CA PRO A 219 1.91 -3.18 10.03
C PRO A 219 1.28 -2.85 8.66
N PHE A 220 1.76 -3.49 7.60
CA PHE A 220 1.24 -3.35 6.23
C PHE A 220 0.31 -4.52 5.86
N GLU A 221 -0.56 -4.31 4.86
CA GLU A 221 -1.38 -5.39 4.28
C GLU A 221 -0.71 -5.92 3.00
N ALA A 222 -0.97 -7.19 2.67
CA ALA A 222 -0.59 -7.85 1.42
C ALA A 222 -0.87 -6.97 0.19
N SER A 223 -2.07 -6.38 0.14
CA SER A 223 -2.53 -5.55 -0.98
C SER A 223 -1.74 -4.25 -1.14
N GLU A 224 -1.18 -3.70 -0.06
CA GLU A 224 -0.37 -2.48 -0.11
C GLU A 224 1.04 -2.75 -0.61
N LEU A 225 1.65 -3.84 -0.12
CA LEU A 225 2.94 -4.30 -0.62
C LEU A 225 2.85 -4.58 -2.13
N THR A 226 1.76 -5.25 -2.53
CA THR A 226 1.45 -5.53 -3.93
C THR A 226 1.33 -4.23 -4.74
N ALA A 227 0.52 -3.28 -4.26
CA ALA A 227 0.31 -1.99 -4.94
C ALA A 227 1.59 -1.15 -5.01
N ALA A 228 2.42 -1.17 -3.97
CA ALA A 228 3.71 -0.48 -3.94
C ALA A 228 4.65 -1.02 -5.02
N ILE A 229 4.81 -2.34 -5.09
CA ILE A 229 5.65 -3.01 -6.10
C ILE A 229 5.12 -2.76 -7.50
N ALA A 230 3.80 -2.80 -7.67
CA ALA A 230 3.17 -2.51 -8.94
C ALA A 230 3.41 -1.08 -9.45
N SER A 231 3.26 -0.09 -8.56
CA SER A 231 3.47 1.32 -8.90
C SER A 231 4.90 1.59 -9.39
N LEU A 232 5.87 0.82 -8.89
CA LEU A 232 7.29 0.98 -9.17
C LEU A 232 7.77 0.26 -10.43
N THR A 233 6.97 -0.67 -10.94
CA THR A 233 7.37 -1.54 -12.05
C THR A 233 6.63 -1.22 -13.35
N GLY A 234 5.65 -0.30 -13.31
CA GLY A 234 4.88 0.10 -14.49
C GLY A 234 3.95 -1.00 -15.04
N TYR A 235 3.79 -2.12 -14.32
CA TYR A 235 2.89 -3.23 -14.67
C TYR A 235 1.45 -2.97 -14.20
N LEU A 236 0.95 -1.75 -14.40
CA LEU A 236 -0.49 -1.51 -14.48
C LEU A 236 -0.91 -1.82 -15.92
N ARG A 237 -1.45 -3.02 -16.17
CA ARG A 237 -2.17 -3.32 -17.41
C ARG A 237 -3.66 -3.47 -17.12
#